data_AF-A0A3L7TR28-F1
#
_entry.id   AF-A0A3L7TR28-F1
#
_cell.length_a   1.000
_cell.length_b   1.000
_cell.length_c   1.000
_cell.angle_alpha   90.00
_cell.angle_beta   90.00
_cell.angle_gamma   90.00
#
_symmetry.space_group_name_H-M   'P 1'
#
loop_
_entity.id
_entity.type
_entity.pdbx_description
1 polymer ?
#
loop_
_entity_poly.entity_id
_entity_poly.type
_entity_poly.pdbx_seq_one_letter_code
_entity_poly.pdbx_strand_id
1 'polypeptide(L)'
;MRHSRTLAFTAALVITATASAAVVYTTLGPFGGFLGLWGTDLFVSQSAAARFIPASSHTFDNAKFWLMNNARSTYGNVVVRLELDASEVGMGTISRPSGIALESWSFNIQTLGWNPVQHTMTSATHPILRAGRKYWIVASSNAAGGNNPVWNFASEGTGFTAVTQANGTWSAGSGAALTLTVNGTLGAPTAGDVNRDGVVNATDLAALLAQWGALQPFAGDADVNQNGFVDSADLAALLSAWQ
;
A
#
# COMPACT_ATOMS: atom_id res chain seq x y z
N MET A 1 -32.24 -26.11 -55.68
CA MET A 1 -32.30 -24.98 -54.73
C MET A 1 -31.46 -25.36 -53.51
N ARG A 2 -30.27 -24.76 -53.33
CA ARG A 2 -29.36 -25.02 -52.20
C ARG A 2 -29.69 -24.02 -51.09
N HIS A 3 -30.13 -24.52 -49.93
CA HIS A 3 -30.32 -23.69 -48.74
C HIS A 3 -28.99 -23.49 -48.02
N SER A 4 -28.45 -22.27 -48.10
CA SER A 4 -27.30 -21.84 -47.28
C SER A 4 -27.81 -21.53 -45.87
N ARG A 5 -27.31 -22.24 -44.85
CA ARG A 5 -27.56 -21.94 -43.44
C ARG A 5 -26.44 -21.04 -42.93
N THR A 6 -26.72 -19.75 -42.82
CA THR A 6 -25.84 -18.78 -42.18
C THR A 6 -25.89 -19.01 -40.66
N LEU A 7 -24.81 -19.53 -40.07
CA LEU A 7 -24.64 -19.51 -38.62
C LEU A 7 -24.25 -18.09 -38.20
N ALA A 8 -25.12 -17.43 -37.42
CA ALA A 8 -24.78 -16.19 -36.74
C ALA A 8 -23.95 -16.53 -35.49
N PHE A 9 -22.69 -16.13 -35.47
CA PHE A 9 -21.87 -16.13 -34.26
C PHE A 9 -22.24 -14.89 -33.44
N THR A 10 -22.90 -15.09 -32.31
CA THR A 10 -23.10 -14.03 -31.31
C THR A 10 -21.79 -13.85 -30.57
N ALA A 11 -21.00 -12.84 -30.93
CA ALA A 11 -19.85 -12.43 -30.14
C ALA A 11 -20.36 -11.87 -28.80
N ALA A 12 -20.14 -12.59 -27.70
CA ALA A 12 -20.35 -12.07 -26.37
C ALA A 12 -19.28 -11.01 -26.11
N LEU A 13 -19.66 -9.74 -26.21
CA LEU A 13 -18.84 -8.62 -25.76
C LEU A 13 -18.76 -8.70 -24.23
N VAL A 14 -17.65 -9.21 -23.70
CA VAL A 14 -17.32 -9.08 -22.28
C VAL A 14 -16.98 -7.61 -22.06
N ILE A 15 -17.98 -6.85 -21.60
CA ILE A 15 -17.75 -5.51 -21.06
C ILE A 15 -17.14 -5.74 -19.68
N THR A 16 -15.81 -5.64 -19.58
CA THR A 16 -15.14 -5.49 -18.29
C THR A 16 -15.57 -4.15 -17.73
N ALA A 17 -16.61 -4.14 -16.89
CA ALA A 17 -16.88 -3.00 -16.04
C ALA A 17 -15.63 -2.80 -15.18
N THR A 18 -14.94 -1.67 -15.35
CA THR A 18 -13.89 -1.28 -14.42
C THR A 18 -14.55 -1.13 -13.06
N ALA A 19 -14.30 -2.07 -12.16
CA ALA A 19 -14.76 -1.95 -10.79
C ALA A 19 -14.19 -0.64 -10.23
N SER A 20 -15.08 0.23 -9.74
CA SER A 20 -14.69 1.53 -9.18
C SER A 20 -13.89 1.31 -7.90
N ALA A 21 -12.87 2.13 -7.67
CA ALA A 21 -12.04 2.09 -6.48
C ALA A 21 -12.90 2.15 -5.19
N ALA A 22 -12.83 1.10 -4.39
CA ALA A 22 -13.50 0.99 -3.09
C ALA A 22 -12.58 1.52 -1.99
N VAL A 23 -13.18 2.05 -0.91
CA VAL A 23 -12.44 2.45 0.28
C VAL A 23 -12.06 1.19 1.06
N VAL A 24 -10.77 0.87 1.09
CA VAL A 24 -10.20 -0.27 1.84
C VAL A 24 -10.05 0.09 3.32
N TYR A 25 -9.63 1.32 3.59
CA TYR A 25 -9.46 1.86 4.95
C TYR A 25 -9.59 3.38 4.91
N THR A 26 -10.22 3.97 5.92
CA THR A 26 -10.24 5.44 6.07
C THR A 26 -10.32 5.82 7.54
N THR A 27 -9.59 6.88 7.91
CA THR A 27 -9.72 7.53 9.21
C THR A 27 -10.83 8.57 9.21
N LEU A 28 -11.48 8.78 10.35
CA LEU A 28 -12.63 9.68 10.47
C LEU A 28 -12.19 11.15 10.57
N GLY A 29 -12.81 11.98 9.73
CA GLY A 29 -12.59 13.42 9.65
C GLY A 29 -11.17 13.78 9.21
N PRO A 30 -11.01 14.73 8.27
CA PRO A 30 -9.77 14.82 7.51
C PRO A 30 -8.57 15.18 8.37
N PHE A 31 -8.69 16.06 9.39
CA PHE A 31 -7.65 16.42 10.36
C PHE A 31 -8.14 17.46 11.36
N GLY A 32 -7.40 17.63 12.47
CA GLY A 32 -7.56 18.74 13.43
C GLY A 32 -8.57 18.46 14.54
N GLY A 33 -8.34 18.93 15.76
CA GLY A 33 -9.20 18.63 16.91
C GLY A 33 -9.29 19.77 17.91
N PHE A 34 -9.67 19.46 19.15
CA PHE A 34 -9.73 20.44 20.25
C PHE A 34 -8.41 21.22 20.45
N LEU A 35 -7.26 20.61 20.09
CA LEU A 35 -5.93 21.22 20.16
C LEU A 35 -5.53 21.98 18.86
N GLY A 36 -6.45 22.16 17.92
CA GLY A 36 -6.16 22.71 16.60
C GLY A 36 -5.49 21.69 15.67
N LEU A 37 -4.64 22.17 14.77
CA LEU A 37 -3.88 21.33 13.85
C LEU A 37 -2.65 20.77 14.54
N TRP A 38 -2.51 19.45 14.49
CA TRP A 38 -1.38 18.74 15.07
C TRP A 38 -1.13 17.44 14.29
N GLY A 39 0.04 16.85 14.50
CA GLY A 39 0.51 15.71 13.72
C GLY A 39 1.85 15.21 14.22
N THR A 40 2.41 14.25 13.51
CA THR A 40 3.75 13.72 13.76
C THR A 40 4.75 14.32 12.77
N ASP A 41 5.88 14.76 13.27
CA ASP A 41 6.98 15.27 12.46
C ASP A 41 7.60 14.15 11.61
N LEU A 42 7.95 14.46 10.36
CA LEU A 42 8.70 13.62 9.44
C LEU A 42 10.04 14.29 9.16
N PHE A 43 11.14 13.77 9.70
CA PHE A 43 12.47 14.36 9.56
C PHE A 43 13.56 13.29 9.68
N VAL A 44 14.83 13.68 9.54
CA VAL A 44 15.98 12.75 9.50
C VAL A 44 16.04 11.73 10.64
N SER A 45 15.46 12.00 11.81
CA SER A 45 15.46 11.08 12.96
C SER A 45 14.08 10.53 13.31
N GLN A 46 13.03 10.88 12.57
CA GLN A 46 11.68 10.39 12.79
C GLN A 46 10.94 10.14 11.49
N SER A 47 10.61 8.87 11.25
CA SER A 47 9.59 8.45 10.29
C SER A 47 8.31 8.12 11.04
N ALA A 48 7.18 8.16 10.35
CA ALA A 48 5.90 7.78 10.90
C ALA A 48 5.17 6.81 9.98
N ALA A 49 4.30 5.99 10.55
CA ALA A 49 3.56 5.00 9.81
C ALA A 49 2.15 4.81 10.39
N ALA A 50 1.21 4.54 9.49
CA ALA A 50 -0.16 4.20 9.82
C ALA A 50 -0.47 2.79 9.32
N ARG A 51 -0.94 1.93 10.23
CA ARG A 51 -1.32 0.55 9.89
C ARG A 51 -2.76 0.51 9.41
N PHE A 52 -3.03 -0.36 8.45
CA PHE A 52 -4.39 -0.74 8.07
C PHE A 52 -4.48 -2.25 7.81
N ILE A 53 -5.71 -2.77 7.85
CA ILE A 53 -6.03 -4.19 7.62
C ILE A 53 -7.22 -4.23 6.66
N PRO A 54 -7.06 -4.69 5.41
CA PRO A 54 -8.17 -4.86 4.47
C PRO A 54 -9.18 -5.89 4.99
N ALA A 55 -10.48 -5.57 4.94
CA ALA A 55 -11.53 -6.53 5.30
C ALA A 55 -11.78 -7.58 4.20
N SER A 56 -11.49 -7.23 2.95
CA SER A 56 -11.52 -8.11 1.78
C SER A 56 -10.27 -7.87 0.93
N SER A 57 -9.97 -8.80 0.02
CA SER A 57 -8.81 -8.66 -0.86
C SER A 57 -9.10 -7.65 -1.97
N HIS A 58 -8.12 -6.81 -2.25
CA HIS A 58 -8.19 -5.75 -3.26
C HIS A 58 -6.89 -5.67 -4.05
N THR A 59 -6.97 -5.13 -5.25
CA THR A 59 -5.82 -4.55 -5.94
C THR A 59 -5.66 -3.11 -5.46
N PHE A 60 -4.50 -2.72 -4.95
CA PHE A 60 -4.27 -1.35 -4.44
C PHE A 60 -4.31 -0.32 -5.57
N ASP A 61 -5.01 0.79 -5.35
CA ASP A 61 -5.13 1.89 -6.32
C ASP A 61 -4.39 3.13 -5.87
N ASN A 62 -4.61 3.58 -4.63
CA ASN A 62 -3.94 4.74 -4.07
C ASN A 62 -4.05 4.84 -2.55
N ALA A 63 -3.12 5.58 -1.95
CA ALA A 63 -3.20 6.06 -0.58
C ALA A 63 -3.27 7.60 -0.56
N LYS A 64 -4.11 8.15 0.30
CA LYS A 64 -4.29 9.59 0.50
C LYS A 64 -4.11 9.95 1.95
N PHE A 65 -3.38 11.02 2.21
CA PHE A 65 -3.17 11.52 3.55
C PHE A 65 -2.82 13.01 3.53
N TRP A 66 -2.96 13.66 4.66
CA TRP A 66 -2.75 15.09 4.79
C TRP A 66 -1.40 15.38 5.42
N LEU A 67 -0.64 16.22 4.73
CA LEU A 67 0.60 16.76 5.23
C LEU A 67 0.47 18.27 5.36
N MET A 68 1.04 18.82 6.42
CA MET A 68 1.41 20.23 6.53
C MET A 68 2.92 20.33 6.67
N ASN A 69 3.46 21.54 6.78
CA ASN A 69 4.90 21.74 6.85
C ASN A 69 5.24 22.85 7.83
N ASN A 70 5.88 22.53 8.95
CA ASN A 70 6.21 23.56 9.94
C ASN A 70 7.36 24.48 9.44
N ALA A 71 8.01 24.15 8.32
CA ALA A 71 8.97 25.02 7.65
C ALA A 71 8.27 26.22 6.97
N ARG A 72 8.95 27.38 7.00
CA ARG A 72 8.43 28.64 6.42
C ARG A 72 8.87 28.91 4.98
N SER A 73 9.88 28.21 4.48
CA SER A 73 10.50 28.51 3.19
C SER A 73 11.04 27.29 2.43
N THR A 74 10.87 26.08 2.98
CA THR A 74 11.48 24.86 2.42
C THR A 74 10.43 23.80 2.18
N TYR A 75 10.36 23.31 0.94
CA TYR A 75 9.55 22.17 0.56
C TYR A 75 10.40 20.91 0.64
N GLY A 76 10.43 20.29 1.83
CA GLY A 76 11.19 19.07 2.07
C GLY A 76 10.71 17.89 1.22
N ASN A 77 11.64 17.00 0.86
CA ASN A 77 11.30 15.76 0.19
C ASN A 77 10.65 14.79 1.20
N VAL A 78 9.59 14.12 0.76
CA VAL A 78 8.91 13.05 1.49
C VAL A 78 8.97 11.79 0.66
N VAL A 79 9.38 10.69 1.29
CA VAL A 79 9.31 9.35 0.73
C VAL A 79 8.17 8.62 1.43
N VAL A 80 7.30 8.00 0.64
CA VAL A 80 6.16 7.21 1.13
C VAL A 80 6.29 5.80 0.62
N ARG A 81 5.99 4.81 1.45
CA ARG A 81 6.03 3.40 1.08
C ARG A 81 4.78 2.69 1.55
N LEU A 82 4.23 1.83 0.69
CA LEU A 82 3.33 0.77 1.11
C LEU A 82 4.19 -0.42 1.52
N GLU A 83 4.14 -0.81 2.79
CA GLU A 83 5.00 -1.85 3.35
C GLU A 83 4.20 -3.01 3.96
N LEU A 84 4.82 -4.18 3.93
CA LEU A 84 4.37 -5.35 4.68
C LEU A 84 4.61 -5.12 6.19
N ASP A 85 3.75 -5.67 7.03
CA ASP A 85 3.99 -5.71 8.47
C ASP A 85 5.02 -6.79 8.84
N ALA A 86 5.96 -6.46 9.72
CA ALA A 86 7.03 -7.34 10.17
C ALA A 86 6.53 -8.70 10.69
N SER A 87 5.40 -8.71 11.39
CA SER A 87 4.82 -9.94 11.93
C SER A 87 4.13 -10.82 10.88
N GLU A 88 3.87 -10.29 9.69
CA GLU A 88 3.30 -11.03 8.57
C GLU A 88 4.38 -11.64 7.66
N VAL A 89 5.65 -11.30 7.89
CA VAL A 89 6.80 -11.74 7.07
C VAL A 89 7.86 -12.48 7.91
N GLY A 90 7.47 -12.98 9.08
CA GLY A 90 8.35 -13.75 9.96
C GLY A 90 9.41 -12.94 10.71
N MET A 91 9.34 -11.60 10.71
CA MET A 91 10.28 -10.70 11.42
C MET A 91 9.85 -10.43 12.87
N GLY A 92 9.51 -11.50 13.59
CA GLY A 92 9.01 -11.47 14.96
C GLY A 92 7.48 -11.40 15.06
N THR A 93 6.95 -11.16 16.26
CA THR A 93 5.49 -11.15 16.53
C THR A 93 4.92 -9.74 16.70
N ILE A 94 5.78 -8.73 16.76
CA ILE A 94 5.37 -7.35 16.99
C ILE A 94 4.95 -6.72 15.67
N SER A 95 3.76 -6.12 15.65
CA SER A 95 3.26 -5.35 14.51
C SER A 95 4.02 -4.03 14.40
N ARG A 96 4.79 -3.89 13.31
CA ARG A 96 5.57 -2.70 12.95
C ARG A 96 5.87 -2.74 11.45
N PRO A 97 6.25 -1.62 10.82
CA PRO A 97 6.76 -1.64 9.46
C PRO A 97 7.96 -2.58 9.32
N SER A 98 7.96 -3.42 8.29
CA SER A 98 9.04 -4.40 8.03
C SER A 98 10.25 -3.80 7.32
N GLY A 99 10.08 -2.67 6.61
CA GLY A 99 11.05 -2.17 5.64
C GLY A 99 10.95 -2.83 4.26
N ILE A 100 10.09 -3.84 4.10
CA ILE A 100 9.82 -4.52 2.83
C ILE A 100 8.67 -3.78 2.14
N ALA A 101 9.01 -2.92 1.18
CA ALA A 101 8.06 -2.10 0.45
C ALA A 101 7.51 -2.85 -0.76
N LEU A 102 6.18 -2.86 -0.90
CA LEU A 102 5.48 -3.30 -2.11
C LEU A 102 5.51 -2.21 -3.18
N GLU A 103 5.49 -0.95 -2.76
CA GLU A 103 5.58 0.20 -3.65
C GLU A 103 6.10 1.44 -2.90
N SER A 104 6.76 2.36 -3.60
CA SER A 104 7.35 3.57 -3.03
C SER A 104 7.15 4.79 -3.94
N TRP A 105 6.92 5.94 -3.32
CA TRP A 105 6.77 7.24 -3.98
C TRP A 105 7.69 8.26 -3.33
N SER A 106 8.15 9.24 -4.10
CA SER A 106 8.92 10.38 -3.59
C SER A 106 8.42 11.66 -4.23
N PHE A 107 8.22 12.70 -3.41
CA PHE A 107 7.77 14.00 -3.86
C PHE A 107 8.26 15.10 -2.92
N ASN A 108 8.30 16.33 -3.38
CA ASN A 108 8.46 17.48 -2.49
C ASN A 108 7.08 17.88 -1.98
N ILE A 109 6.96 18.10 -0.67
CA ILE A 109 5.71 18.55 -0.05
C ILE A 109 5.19 19.80 -0.75
N GLN A 110 3.87 19.92 -0.89
CA GLN A 110 3.24 21.00 -1.67
C GLN A 110 2.71 22.15 -0.81
N THR A 111 3.12 22.22 0.45
CA THR A 111 2.63 23.20 1.42
C THR A 111 3.73 23.75 2.31
N LEU A 112 3.49 24.96 2.81
CA LEU A 112 4.29 25.68 3.81
C LEU A 112 3.39 26.13 4.95
N GLY A 113 3.96 26.19 6.15
CA GLY A 113 3.23 26.52 7.35
C GLY A 113 2.15 25.50 7.72
N TRP A 114 1.26 25.96 8.60
CA TRP A 114 0.18 25.16 9.19
C TRP A 114 -1.06 25.10 8.28
N ASN A 115 -0.85 24.82 7.00
CA ASN A 115 -1.92 24.66 6.00
C ASN A 115 -1.90 23.24 5.41
N PRO A 116 -2.69 22.29 5.95
CA PRO A 116 -2.68 20.92 5.48
C PRO A 116 -3.12 20.80 4.03
N VAL A 117 -2.36 20.01 3.25
CA VAL A 117 -2.66 19.66 1.86
C VAL A 117 -2.72 18.15 1.73
N GLN A 118 -3.75 17.66 1.04
CA GLN A 118 -3.89 16.24 0.76
C GLN A 118 -2.91 15.83 -0.34
N HIS A 119 -2.17 14.77 -0.08
CA HIS A 119 -1.28 14.14 -1.06
C HIS A 119 -1.87 12.77 -1.43
N THR A 120 -1.82 12.44 -2.72
CA THR A 120 -2.32 11.16 -3.26
C THR A 120 -1.17 10.38 -3.88
N MET A 121 -0.93 9.18 -3.36
CA MET A 121 0.05 8.23 -3.86
C MET A 121 -0.68 7.24 -4.76
N THR A 122 -0.74 7.53 -6.06
CA THR A 122 -1.35 6.64 -7.05
C THR A 122 -0.42 5.48 -7.35
N SER A 123 -0.95 4.26 -7.27
CA SER A 123 -0.20 3.04 -7.57
C SER A 123 0.09 2.92 -9.06
N ALA A 124 1.32 2.53 -9.39
CA ALA A 124 1.75 2.13 -10.71
C ALA A 124 1.86 0.60 -10.82
N THR A 125 2.18 -0.11 -9.73
CA THR A 125 2.36 -1.57 -9.73
C THR A 125 1.09 -2.32 -9.34
N HIS A 126 0.13 -1.64 -8.70
CA HIS A 126 -1.13 -2.20 -8.26
C HIS A 126 -0.96 -3.47 -7.41
N PRO A 127 -0.20 -3.42 -6.29
CA PRO A 127 0.07 -4.58 -5.46
C PRO A 127 -1.21 -5.14 -4.82
N ILE A 128 -1.22 -6.45 -4.61
CA ILE A 128 -2.34 -7.14 -3.98
C ILE A 128 -2.39 -6.84 -2.47
N LEU A 129 -3.53 -6.39 -1.99
CA LEU A 129 -3.85 -6.27 -0.57
C LEU A 129 -4.73 -7.44 -0.16
N ARG A 130 -4.22 -8.32 0.71
CA ARG A 130 -4.93 -9.52 1.17
C ARG A 130 -5.84 -9.21 2.36
N ALA A 131 -7.04 -9.80 2.34
CA ALA A 131 -7.97 -9.72 3.46
C ALA A 131 -7.31 -10.18 4.78
N GLY A 132 -7.54 -9.44 5.85
CA GLY A 132 -7.07 -9.76 7.20
C GLY A 132 -5.58 -9.52 7.45
N ARG A 133 -4.78 -9.21 6.43
CA ARG A 133 -3.34 -8.99 6.57
C ARG A 133 -3.02 -7.55 6.97
N LYS A 134 -2.03 -7.36 7.83
CA LYS A 134 -1.54 -6.03 8.23
C LYS A 134 -0.60 -5.42 7.18
N TYR A 135 -0.88 -4.17 6.83
CA TYR A 135 -0.04 -3.34 5.96
C TYR A 135 0.22 -1.98 6.61
N TRP A 136 1.25 -1.29 6.13
CA TRP A 136 1.63 0.04 6.59
C TRP A 136 1.75 1.00 5.43
N ILE A 137 1.24 2.22 5.62
CA ILE A 137 1.75 3.38 4.88
C ILE A 137 2.80 4.04 5.76
N VAL A 138 4.04 4.07 5.29
CA VAL A 138 5.19 4.65 5.97
C VAL A 138 5.59 5.93 5.25
N ALA A 139 5.81 7.01 6.00
CA ALA A 139 6.33 8.26 5.48
C ALA A 139 7.62 8.64 6.21
N SER A 140 8.60 9.13 5.45
CA SER A 140 9.87 9.63 5.97
C SER A 140 10.31 10.87 5.20
N SER A 141 11.23 11.65 5.78
CA SER A 141 11.80 12.82 5.15
C SER A 141 13.25 13.00 5.58
N ASN A 142 14.05 13.59 4.70
CA ASN A 142 15.41 14.04 5.01
C ASN A 142 15.46 15.50 5.51
N ALA A 143 14.31 16.12 5.79
CA ALA A 143 14.25 17.46 6.36
C ALA A 143 14.91 17.52 7.75
N ALA A 144 15.43 18.70 8.10
CA ALA A 144 15.95 18.96 9.43
C ALA A 144 14.81 19.08 10.45
N GLY A 145 15.05 18.66 11.70
CA GLY A 145 14.07 18.82 12.77
C GLY A 145 13.68 20.28 13.00
N GLY A 146 12.38 20.52 13.24
CA GLY A 146 11.81 21.86 13.46
C GLY A 146 11.49 22.65 12.18
N ASN A 147 11.91 22.16 11.00
CA ASN A 147 11.54 22.69 9.68
C ASN A 147 11.26 21.53 8.73
N ASN A 148 10.15 20.85 8.96
CA ASN A 148 9.86 19.54 8.42
C ASN A 148 8.38 19.37 8.05
N PRO A 149 8.10 18.44 7.11
CA PRO A 149 6.76 17.90 6.90
C PRO A 149 6.17 17.33 8.19
N VAL A 150 4.87 17.49 8.36
CA VAL A 150 4.12 16.97 9.49
C VAL A 150 2.94 16.19 8.94
N TRP A 151 2.84 14.91 9.28
CA TRP A 151 1.67 14.10 8.94
C TRP A 151 0.59 14.34 9.97
N ASN A 152 -0.51 14.94 9.51
CA ASN A 152 -1.62 15.33 10.36
C ASN A 152 -2.25 14.12 11.07
N PHE A 153 -2.73 14.35 12.29
CA PHE A 153 -3.68 13.44 12.94
C PHE A 153 -5.10 13.73 12.46
N ALA A 154 -5.89 12.66 12.32
CA ALA A 154 -7.32 12.72 12.07
C ALA A 154 -8.02 13.46 13.21
N SER A 155 -9.20 14.04 12.91
CA SER A 155 -9.93 14.82 13.91
C SER A 155 -10.54 13.94 15.00
N GLU A 156 -10.82 12.69 14.65
CA GLU A 156 -11.53 11.74 15.50
C GLU A 156 -10.99 10.32 15.33
N GLY A 157 -11.33 9.47 16.30
CA GLY A 157 -11.03 8.04 16.26
C GLY A 157 -9.61 7.67 16.69
N THR A 158 -9.39 6.36 16.76
CA THR A 158 -8.11 5.77 17.14
C THR A 158 -7.55 4.94 15.98
N GLY A 159 -6.24 4.98 15.80
CA GLY A 159 -5.53 4.20 14.80
C GLY A 159 -4.32 3.51 15.41
N PHE A 160 -3.82 2.47 14.72
CA PHE A 160 -2.57 1.84 15.09
C PHE A 160 -1.44 2.51 14.30
N THR A 161 -0.62 3.29 15.00
CA THR A 161 0.43 4.12 14.40
C THR A 161 1.80 3.67 14.92
N ALA A 162 2.84 4.03 14.18
CA ALA A 162 4.21 3.82 14.62
C ALA A 162 5.07 5.04 14.28
N VAL A 163 6.03 5.35 15.15
CA VAL A 163 7.07 6.35 14.89
C VAL A 163 8.43 5.76 15.20
N THR A 164 9.46 6.15 14.46
CA THR A 164 10.82 5.74 14.80
C THR A 164 11.33 6.57 15.96
N GLN A 165 11.97 5.89 16.91
CA GLN A 165 12.70 6.53 18.00
C GLN A 165 14.10 6.98 17.52
N ALA A 166 14.81 7.76 18.35
CA ALA A 166 16.15 8.25 18.02
C ALA A 166 17.17 7.12 17.73
N ASN A 167 16.96 5.92 18.25
CA ASN A 167 17.79 4.74 17.97
C ASN A 167 17.37 3.98 16.68
N GLY A 168 16.44 4.52 15.89
CA GLY A 168 15.93 3.92 14.66
C GLY A 168 14.88 2.82 14.84
N THR A 169 14.54 2.46 16.08
CA THR A 169 13.52 1.42 16.34
C THR A 169 12.10 1.97 16.26
N TRP A 170 11.16 1.17 15.77
CA TRP A 170 9.74 1.52 15.77
C TRP A 170 9.15 1.43 17.19
N SER A 171 8.50 2.50 17.62
CA SER A 171 7.50 2.48 18.70
C SER A 171 6.12 2.47 18.06
N ALA A 172 5.37 1.38 18.23
CA ALA A 172 4.05 1.21 17.63
C ALA A 172 2.98 1.02 18.72
N GLY A 173 1.78 1.55 18.49
CA GLY A 173 0.69 1.45 19.45
C GLY A 173 -0.63 1.98 18.91
N SER A 174 -1.70 1.74 19.68
CA SER A 174 -3.01 2.34 19.43
C SER A 174 -3.09 3.71 20.08
N GLY A 175 -3.55 4.71 19.34
CA GLY A 175 -3.67 6.08 19.83
C GLY A 175 -4.35 6.97 18.81
N ALA A 176 -4.03 8.27 18.80
CA ALA A 176 -4.51 9.19 17.79
C ALA A 176 -4.17 8.68 16.38
N ALA A 177 -5.18 8.62 15.51
CA ALA A 177 -5.01 8.10 14.16
C ALA A 177 -4.33 9.13 13.25
N LEU A 178 -3.30 8.73 12.51
CA LEU A 178 -2.79 9.54 11.40
C LEU A 178 -3.81 9.55 10.28
N THR A 179 -3.98 10.69 9.61
CA THR A 179 -4.95 10.80 8.52
C THR A 179 -4.58 9.83 7.41
N LEU A 180 -5.46 8.92 7.04
CA LEU A 180 -5.18 7.97 5.98
C LEU A 180 -6.49 7.55 5.31
N THR A 181 -6.47 7.49 3.99
CA THR A 181 -7.45 6.77 3.19
C THR A 181 -6.71 5.88 2.20
N VAL A 182 -7.03 4.60 2.20
CA VAL A 182 -6.51 3.61 1.26
C VAL A 182 -7.67 3.18 0.38
N ASN A 183 -7.46 3.26 -0.93
CA ASN A 183 -8.42 2.83 -1.93
C ASN A 183 -7.84 1.66 -2.74
N GLY A 184 -8.74 0.79 -3.19
CA GLY A 184 -8.38 -0.36 -4.01
C GLY A 184 -9.59 -0.89 -4.77
N THR A 185 -9.31 -1.55 -5.87
CA THR A 185 -10.32 -2.23 -6.66
C THR A 185 -10.67 -3.55 -5.99
N LEU A 186 -11.96 -3.83 -5.77
CA LEU A 186 -12.41 -5.05 -5.10
C LEU A 186 -12.10 -6.29 -5.95
N GLY A 187 -11.58 -7.32 -5.28
CA GLY A 187 -11.06 -8.51 -5.93
C GLY A 187 -9.56 -8.34 -6.18
N ALA A 188 -8.82 -9.39 -5.90
CA ALA A 188 -7.41 -9.52 -6.27
C ALA A 188 -7.28 -10.66 -7.28
N PRO A 189 -6.25 -10.64 -8.14
CA PRO A 189 -5.85 -11.82 -8.91
C PRO A 189 -5.79 -13.05 -7.99
N THR A 190 -6.13 -14.21 -8.54
CA THR A 190 -5.99 -15.48 -7.84
C THR A 190 -4.55 -15.61 -7.36
N ALA A 191 -4.33 -16.13 -6.15
CA ALA A 191 -2.96 -16.35 -5.69
C ALA A 191 -2.23 -17.26 -6.69
N GLY A 192 -1.11 -16.81 -7.23
CA GLY A 192 -0.36 -17.53 -8.26
C GLY A 192 -0.67 -17.09 -9.70
N ASP A 193 -1.67 -16.23 -9.94
CA ASP A 193 -1.90 -15.56 -11.22
C ASP A 193 -0.94 -14.37 -11.34
N VAL A 194 0.33 -14.69 -11.60
CA VAL A 194 1.46 -13.75 -11.59
C VAL A 194 1.40 -12.83 -12.81
N ASN A 195 0.85 -13.31 -13.94
CA ASN A 195 0.73 -12.51 -15.15
C ASN A 195 -0.61 -11.73 -15.25
N ARG A 196 -1.55 -11.97 -14.32
CA ARG A 196 -2.88 -11.35 -14.23
C ARG A 196 -3.78 -11.65 -15.43
N ASP A 197 -3.66 -12.83 -16.03
CA ASP A 197 -4.53 -13.27 -17.13
C ASP A 197 -5.82 -13.95 -16.65
N GLY A 198 -5.93 -14.19 -15.34
CA GLY A 198 -7.08 -14.77 -14.68
C GLY A 198 -7.04 -16.29 -14.50
N VAL A 199 -5.98 -16.97 -14.95
CA VAL A 199 -5.83 -18.43 -14.85
C VAL A 199 -4.43 -18.82 -14.40
N VAL A 200 -4.31 -19.51 -13.26
CA VAL A 200 -3.00 -19.97 -12.76
C VAL A 200 -2.51 -21.18 -13.54
N ASN A 201 -1.50 -21.00 -14.39
CA ASN A 201 -0.98 -22.04 -15.28
C ASN A 201 0.55 -21.98 -15.49
N ALA A 202 1.04 -22.70 -16.51
CA ALA A 202 2.46 -22.78 -16.85
C ALA A 202 3.11 -21.43 -17.20
N THR A 203 2.31 -20.46 -17.64
CA THR A 203 2.78 -19.11 -17.97
C THR A 203 3.08 -18.33 -16.69
N ASP A 204 2.26 -18.46 -15.65
CA ASP A 204 2.54 -17.90 -14.33
C ASP A 204 3.76 -18.56 -13.68
N LEU A 205 3.90 -19.88 -13.83
CA LEU A 205 5.09 -20.58 -13.38
C LEU A 205 6.35 -20.02 -14.05
N ALA A 206 6.32 -19.81 -15.37
CA ALA A 206 7.43 -19.19 -16.08
C ALA A 206 7.71 -17.77 -15.59
N ALA A 207 6.67 -16.97 -15.34
CA ALA A 207 6.81 -15.61 -14.80
C ALA A 207 7.40 -15.60 -13.38
N LEU A 208 6.96 -16.52 -12.51
CA LEU A 208 7.51 -16.71 -11.16
C LEU A 208 8.99 -17.09 -11.22
N LEU A 209 9.34 -18.10 -12.04
CA LEU A 209 10.72 -18.56 -12.18
C LEU A 209 11.65 -17.49 -12.78
N ALA A 210 11.13 -16.60 -13.62
CA ALA A 210 11.89 -15.46 -14.13
C ALA A 210 12.25 -14.45 -13.03
N GLN A 211 11.52 -14.44 -11.92
CA GLN A 211 11.76 -13.60 -10.74
C GLN A 211 12.33 -14.40 -9.56
N TRP A 212 12.85 -15.61 -9.78
CA TRP A 212 13.36 -16.44 -8.69
C TRP A 212 14.46 -15.75 -7.91
N GLY A 213 14.31 -15.67 -6.59
CA GLY A 213 15.23 -14.96 -5.70
C GLY A 213 15.11 -13.43 -5.74
N ALA A 214 14.09 -12.87 -6.40
CA ALA A 214 13.83 -11.44 -6.35
C ALA A 214 13.30 -11.04 -4.96
N LEU A 215 13.69 -9.84 -4.51
CA LEU A 215 13.15 -9.19 -3.32
C LEU A 215 12.10 -8.15 -3.72
N GLN A 216 11.14 -7.87 -2.85
CA GLN A 216 10.25 -6.72 -3.03
C GLN A 216 11.04 -5.39 -3.06
N PRO A 217 10.60 -4.39 -3.85
CA PRO A 217 9.39 -4.37 -4.66
C PRO A 217 9.53 -5.09 -6.03
N PHE A 218 10.73 -5.54 -6.40
CA PHE A 218 10.99 -6.11 -7.74
C PHE A 218 10.33 -7.46 -7.97
N ALA A 219 10.09 -8.22 -6.89
CA ALA A 219 9.36 -9.47 -6.93
C ALA A 219 7.92 -9.31 -7.47
N GLY A 220 7.27 -8.17 -7.18
CA GLY A 220 5.88 -7.94 -7.61
C GLY A 220 4.95 -9.07 -7.16
N ASP A 221 4.15 -9.58 -8.09
CA ASP A 221 3.20 -10.67 -7.84
C ASP A 221 3.84 -12.07 -7.83
N ALA A 222 5.11 -12.21 -8.20
CA ALA A 222 5.82 -13.49 -8.13
C ALA A 222 6.10 -13.92 -6.68
N ASP A 223 6.10 -12.98 -5.73
CA ASP A 223 6.08 -13.23 -4.29
C ASP A 223 4.62 -13.52 -3.86
N VAL A 224 4.17 -14.71 -4.26
CA VAL A 224 2.79 -15.20 -4.14
C VAL A 224 2.37 -15.36 -2.68
N ASN A 225 3.26 -15.63 -1.75
CA ASN A 225 2.92 -15.65 -0.32
C ASN A 225 3.12 -14.27 0.36
N GLN A 226 3.71 -13.32 -0.37
CA GLN A 226 4.00 -11.95 0.08
C GLN A 226 4.91 -11.94 1.31
N ASN A 227 5.92 -12.80 1.39
CA ASN A 227 6.90 -12.80 2.49
C ASN A 227 8.06 -11.81 2.24
N GLY A 228 8.11 -11.20 1.05
CA GLY A 228 9.14 -10.27 0.64
C GLY A 228 10.19 -10.84 -0.33
N PHE A 229 10.15 -12.13 -0.65
CA PHE A 229 11.16 -12.82 -1.45
C PHE A 229 10.57 -13.97 -2.25
N VAL A 230 10.95 -14.12 -3.52
CA VAL A 230 10.46 -15.20 -4.40
C VAL A 230 11.27 -16.48 -4.20
N ASP A 231 10.64 -17.51 -3.65
CA ASP A 231 11.27 -18.81 -3.42
C ASP A 231 10.34 -20.02 -3.64
N SER A 232 10.74 -21.17 -3.09
CA SER A 232 9.98 -22.42 -3.20
C SER A 232 8.64 -22.39 -2.49
N ALA A 233 8.45 -21.52 -1.49
CA ALA A 233 7.15 -21.33 -0.86
C ALA A 233 6.18 -20.60 -1.80
N ASP A 234 6.66 -19.68 -2.65
CA ASP A 234 5.83 -19.05 -3.69
C ASP A 234 5.48 -20.03 -4.80
N LEU A 235 6.45 -20.85 -5.22
CA LEU A 235 6.18 -21.95 -6.15
C LEU A 235 5.12 -22.91 -5.60
N ALA A 236 5.24 -23.31 -4.33
CA ALA A 236 4.25 -24.17 -3.70
C ALA A 236 2.87 -23.51 -3.64
N ALA A 237 2.82 -22.20 -3.35
CA ALA A 237 1.56 -21.43 -3.33
C ALA A 237 0.94 -21.35 -4.74
N LEU A 238 1.74 -21.10 -5.78
CA LEU A 238 1.28 -21.09 -7.17
C LEU A 238 0.73 -22.47 -7.59
N LEU A 239 1.48 -23.55 -7.34
CA LEU A 239 1.05 -24.91 -7.68
C LEU A 239 -0.22 -25.34 -6.92
N SER A 240 -0.46 -24.79 -5.73
CA SER A 240 -1.68 -25.06 -4.96
C SER A 240 -2.94 -24.46 -5.59
N ALA A 241 -2.77 -23.43 -6.43
CA ALA A 241 -3.84 -22.74 -7.11
C ALA A 241 -3.97 -23.13 -8.59
N TRP A 242 -3.19 -24.12 -9.05
CA TRP A 242 -3.13 -24.54 -10.45
C TRP A 242 -4.49 -24.94 -11.01
N GLN A 243 -4.79 -24.48 -12.22
CA GLN A 243 -6.01 -24.79 -12.97
C GLN A 243 -5.69 -25.38 -14.34
#